data_AF-A0A7S0NFW8-F1
#
_entry.id   AF-A0A7S0NFW8-F1
#
_cell.length_a   1.000
_cell.length_b   1.000
_cell.length_c   1.000
_cell.angle_alpha   90.00
_cell.angle_beta   90.00
_cell.angle_gamma   90.00
#
_symmetry.space_group_name_H-M   'P 1'
#
loop_
_entity.id
_entity.type
_entity.pdbx_description
1 polymer ?
#
loop_
_entity_poly.entity_id
_entity_poly.type
_entity_poly.pdbx_seq_one_letter_code
_entity_poly.pdbx_strand_id
1 'polypeptide(L)'
;KRVFSLYLLLNLLPLYGESTESSPFIWPMPKRIVAVGDLHGDIQATRQALRVAGVLHPKRDEWVGEETFLVQVGDQVDRGDDELEVMTLLHNLGKQAQAAGGRVEVLVGNHELMSAQGNFRYATEGAMKKFQRWSSACQF
;
A
#
# COMPACT_ATOMS: atom_id res chain seq x y z
N LYS A 1 30.67 52.82 9.72
CA LYS A 1 31.10 51.62 8.96
C LYS A 1 31.73 50.64 9.96
N ARG A 2 30.93 49.77 10.58
CA ARG A 2 31.41 48.74 11.53
C ARG A 2 30.80 47.43 11.09
N VAL A 3 31.67 46.49 10.72
CA VAL A 3 31.36 45.10 10.39
C VAL A 3 31.31 44.33 11.71
N PHE A 4 30.23 43.60 11.98
CA PHE A 4 30.25 42.46 12.88
C PHE A 4 29.46 41.32 12.25
N SER A 5 30.23 40.30 11.91
CA SER A 5 29.85 39.05 11.27
C SER A 5 28.95 38.25 12.20
N LEU A 6 27.71 37.97 11.78
CA LEU A 6 26.76 37.11 12.48
C LEU A 6 27.13 35.64 12.24
N TYR A 7 28.28 35.24 12.79
CA TYR A 7 28.79 33.85 12.81
C TYR A 7 28.59 33.28 14.22
N LEU A 8 27.36 33.15 14.69
CA LEU A 8 26.99 32.27 15.82
C LEU A 8 25.48 32.40 16.07
N LEU A 9 24.72 31.33 15.82
CA LEU A 9 23.38 30.99 16.37
C LEU A 9 22.46 30.33 15.34
N LEU A 10 22.89 29.23 14.72
CA LEU A 10 21.94 28.34 14.03
C LEU A 10 22.35 26.85 14.01
N ASN A 11 23.14 26.42 15.00
CA ASN A 11 23.53 24.99 15.16
C ASN A 11 22.90 24.33 16.39
N LEU A 12 21.67 24.69 16.79
CA LEU A 12 21.00 24.10 17.96
C LEU A 12 19.52 23.77 17.76
N LEU A 13 19.14 23.31 16.57
CA LEU A 13 17.86 22.60 16.40
C LEU A 13 18.14 21.30 15.65
N PRO A 14 18.17 20.12 16.32
CA PRO A 14 17.84 18.89 15.62
C PRO A 14 16.32 18.90 15.38
N LEU A 15 15.88 19.80 14.51
CA LEU A 15 14.58 19.70 13.85
C LEU A 15 14.85 18.99 12.54
N TYR A 16 13.99 18.01 12.23
CA TYR A 16 14.12 17.00 11.18
C TYR A 16 14.84 15.73 11.62
N GLY A 17 14.07 14.79 12.17
CA GLY A 17 14.31 13.42 11.79
C GLY A 17 14.08 13.30 10.28
N GLU A 18 15.12 13.02 9.52
CA GLU A 18 14.99 12.56 8.15
C GLU A 18 14.31 11.18 8.17
N SER A 19 13.00 11.16 7.94
CA SER A 19 12.31 9.97 7.45
C SER A 19 12.01 10.15 5.96
N THR A 20 13.07 10.25 5.15
CA THR A 20 13.01 10.46 3.70
C THR A 20 13.78 9.39 2.92
N GLU A 21 14.00 8.19 3.46
CA GLU A 21 14.34 7.07 2.58
C GLU A 21 13.07 6.64 1.85
N SER A 22 12.85 7.23 0.67
CA SER A 22 11.94 6.70 -0.33
C SER A 22 12.31 5.23 -0.57
N SER A 23 11.31 4.36 -0.53
CA SER A 23 11.43 2.97 -1.01
C SER A 23 12.22 2.96 -2.32
N PRO A 24 13.37 2.27 -2.43
CA PRO A 24 14.14 2.28 -3.66
C PRO A 24 13.29 1.69 -4.79
N PHE A 25 13.13 2.44 -5.89
CA PHE A 25 12.44 1.94 -7.09
C PHE A 25 13.21 0.80 -7.79
N ILE A 26 14.44 0.55 -7.35
CA ILE A 26 15.31 -0.51 -7.85
C ILE A 26 15.67 -1.41 -6.66
N TRP A 27 15.21 -2.65 -6.72
CA TRP A 27 15.50 -3.66 -5.71
C TRP A 27 16.53 -4.66 -6.22
N PRO A 28 17.35 -5.25 -5.33
CA PRO A 28 18.07 -6.47 -5.66
C PRO A 28 17.10 -7.54 -6.16
N MET A 29 17.55 -8.34 -7.12
CA MET A 29 16.72 -9.38 -7.73
C MET A 29 16.27 -10.40 -6.65
N PRO A 30 14.96 -10.55 -6.41
CA PRO A 30 14.47 -11.54 -5.46
C PRO A 30 14.62 -12.95 -6.04
N LYS A 31 14.70 -13.96 -5.17
CA LYS A 31 14.70 -15.38 -5.61
C LYS A 31 13.42 -15.75 -6.36
N ARG A 32 12.30 -15.13 -5.97
CA ARG A 32 10.98 -15.34 -6.54
C ARG A 32 10.19 -14.05 -6.55
N ILE A 33 9.62 -13.73 -7.70
CA ILE A 33 8.70 -12.61 -7.88
C ILE A 33 7.36 -13.12 -8.39
N VAL A 34 6.27 -12.56 -7.87
CA VAL A 34 4.90 -12.81 -8.31
C VAL A 34 4.27 -11.45 -8.60
N ALA A 35 3.73 -11.27 -9.82
CA ALA A 35 2.95 -10.09 -10.17
C ALA A 35 1.46 -10.45 -10.20
N VAL A 36 0.61 -9.61 -9.60
CA VAL A 36 -0.85 -9.74 -9.59
C VAL A 36 -1.43 -8.47 -10.18
N GLY A 37 -2.37 -8.66 -11.12
CA GLY A 37 -3.08 -7.60 -11.83
C GLY A 37 -4.14 -6.89 -11.00
N ASP A 38 -5.06 -6.28 -11.72
CA ASP A 38 -6.20 -5.53 -11.22
C ASP A 38 -7.07 -6.40 -10.29
N LEU A 39 -7.56 -5.79 -9.20
CA LEU A 39 -8.35 -6.46 -8.17
C LEU A 39 -9.77 -5.90 -8.06
N HIS A 40 -9.94 -4.60 -8.33
CA HIS A 40 -11.26 -3.95 -8.45
C HIS A 40 -12.26 -4.29 -7.35
N GLY A 41 -11.82 -4.17 -6.10
CA GLY A 41 -12.69 -4.38 -4.94
C GLY A 41 -13.31 -5.78 -4.84
N ASP A 42 -12.80 -6.79 -5.53
CA ASP A 42 -13.25 -8.18 -5.37
C ASP A 42 -12.31 -8.93 -4.41
N ILE A 43 -12.72 -8.98 -3.13
CA ILE A 43 -11.92 -9.63 -2.09
C ILE A 43 -11.85 -11.15 -2.28
N GLN A 44 -12.86 -11.79 -2.88
CA GLN A 44 -12.86 -13.24 -3.06
C GLN A 44 -11.91 -13.65 -4.19
N ALA A 45 -11.98 -12.96 -5.32
CA ALA A 45 -11.04 -13.14 -6.42
C ALA A 45 -9.61 -12.82 -5.98
N THR A 46 -9.42 -11.75 -5.20
CA THR A 46 -8.11 -11.39 -4.62
C THR A 46 -7.53 -12.54 -3.80
N ARG A 47 -8.29 -13.06 -2.82
CA ARG A 47 -7.84 -14.20 -2.01
C ARG A 47 -7.52 -15.43 -2.86
N GLN A 48 -8.34 -15.71 -3.87
CA GLN A 48 -8.13 -16.83 -4.77
C GLN A 48 -6.84 -16.67 -5.58
N ALA A 49 -6.60 -15.50 -6.16
CA ALA A 49 -5.38 -15.20 -6.90
C ALA A 49 -4.13 -15.36 -6.02
N LEU A 50 -4.15 -14.83 -4.80
CA LEU A 50 -3.03 -14.94 -3.87
C LEU A 50 -2.78 -16.37 -3.38
N ARG A 51 -3.83 -17.20 -3.27
CA ARG A 51 -3.69 -18.64 -2.96
C ARG A 51 -3.11 -19.43 -4.13
N VAL A 52 -3.57 -19.16 -5.35
CA VAL A 52 -3.01 -19.75 -6.58
C VAL A 52 -1.54 -19.36 -6.73
N ALA A 53 -1.20 -18.12 -6.41
CA ALA A 53 0.17 -17.64 -6.36
C ALA A 53 1.00 -18.26 -5.20
N GLY A 54 0.39 -18.99 -4.27
CA GLY A 54 1.08 -19.63 -3.16
C GLY A 54 1.68 -18.63 -2.16
N VAL A 55 1.09 -17.43 -2.02
CA VAL A 55 1.53 -16.42 -1.06
C VAL A 55 0.55 -16.19 0.09
N LEU A 56 -0.68 -16.69 -0.04
CA LEU A 56 -1.73 -16.63 0.98
C LEU A 56 -2.10 -18.02 1.49
N HIS A 57 -2.26 -18.15 2.81
CA HIS A 57 -2.65 -19.40 3.45
C HIS A 57 -3.99 -19.93 2.89
N PRO A 58 -4.16 -21.26 2.71
CA PRO A 58 -5.37 -21.83 2.06
C PRO A 58 -6.70 -21.52 2.75
N LYS A 59 -6.67 -21.20 4.05
CA LYS A 59 -7.86 -20.99 4.90
C LYS A 59 -7.87 -19.70 5.70
N ARG A 60 -6.78 -18.94 5.72
CA ARG A 60 -6.59 -17.78 6.61
C ARG A 60 -5.94 -16.66 5.82
N ASP A 61 -6.15 -15.42 6.25
CA ASP A 61 -5.53 -14.25 5.61
C ASP A 61 -4.12 -14.01 6.19
N GLU A 62 -3.26 -15.02 6.01
CA GLU A 62 -1.90 -15.06 6.53
C GLU A 62 -0.87 -15.32 5.41
N TRP A 63 0.26 -14.62 5.48
CA TRP A 63 1.36 -14.76 4.54
C TRP A 63 2.03 -16.13 4.68
N VAL A 64 2.17 -16.83 3.57
CA VAL A 64 2.92 -18.09 3.45
C VAL A 64 3.92 -18.07 2.31
N GLY A 65 4.16 -16.88 1.73
CA GLY A 65 5.02 -16.70 0.57
C GLY A 65 6.52 -16.69 0.88
N GLU A 66 6.94 -16.95 2.12
CA GLU A 66 8.37 -16.92 2.52
C GLU A 66 9.05 -15.61 2.07
N GLU A 67 10.21 -15.71 1.42
CA GLU A 67 11.00 -14.60 0.84
C GLU A 67 10.44 -14.07 -0.50
N THR A 68 9.23 -14.46 -0.90
CA THR A 68 8.63 -14.04 -2.18
C THR A 68 8.42 -12.53 -2.19
N PHE A 69 8.76 -11.92 -3.33
CA PHE A 69 8.39 -10.55 -3.64
C PHE A 69 7.07 -10.57 -4.43
N LEU A 70 5.97 -10.19 -3.77
CA LEU A 70 4.67 -9.95 -4.41
C LEU A 70 4.60 -8.50 -4.90
N VAL A 71 4.21 -8.30 -6.16
CA VAL A 71 3.92 -6.99 -6.75
C VAL A 71 2.46 -6.96 -7.17
N GLN A 72 1.65 -6.15 -6.51
CA GLN A 72 0.30 -5.80 -6.95
C GLN A 72 0.41 -4.57 -7.84
N VAL A 73 -0.01 -4.66 -9.11
CA VAL A 73 0.35 -3.69 -10.15
C VAL A 73 -0.62 -2.50 -10.31
N GLY A 74 -1.46 -2.22 -9.30
CA GLY A 74 -2.45 -1.14 -9.31
C GLY A 74 -3.88 -1.61 -9.58
N ASP A 75 -4.84 -0.69 -9.55
CA ASP A 75 -6.27 -0.94 -9.76
C ASP A 75 -6.88 -1.90 -8.71
N GLN A 76 -6.65 -1.56 -7.45
CA GLN A 76 -7.26 -2.20 -6.28
C GLN A 76 -8.69 -1.74 -6.06
N VAL A 77 -8.97 -0.47 -6.37
CA VAL A 77 -10.24 0.21 -6.10
C VAL A 77 -11.20 0.15 -7.30
N ASP A 78 -12.43 0.61 -7.08
CA ASP A 78 -13.54 0.68 -8.04
C ASP A 78 -14.12 -0.68 -8.50
N ARG A 79 -15.31 -0.62 -9.10
CA ARG A 79 -16.12 -1.73 -9.67
C ARG A 79 -16.66 -2.77 -8.67
N GLY A 80 -15.93 -3.06 -7.60
CA GLY A 80 -16.35 -3.95 -6.51
C GLY A 80 -16.62 -3.21 -5.20
N ASP A 81 -17.35 -3.88 -4.29
CA ASP A 81 -17.77 -3.30 -3.01
C ASP A 81 -16.74 -3.47 -1.88
N ASP A 82 -15.71 -4.30 -2.07
CA ASP A 82 -14.80 -4.76 -1.01
C ASP A 82 -13.37 -4.16 -1.12
N GLU A 83 -13.23 -2.98 -1.71
CA GLU A 83 -11.93 -2.31 -1.90
C GLU A 83 -11.20 -2.00 -0.59
N LEU A 84 -11.93 -1.62 0.48
CA LEU A 84 -11.34 -1.44 1.81
C LEU A 84 -10.74 -2.75 2.36
N GLU A 85 -11.44 -3.86 2.16
CA GLU A 85 -10.99 -5.18 2.56
C GLU A 85 -9.76 -5.63 1.75
N VAL A 86 -9.74 -5.35 0.45
CA VAL A 86 -8.59 -5.63 -0.43
C VAL A 86 -7.35 -4.86 0.04
N MET A 87 -7.48 -3.55 0.23
CA MET A 87 -6.38 -2.70 0.71
C MET A 87 -5.89 -3.14 2.09
N THR A 88 -6.82 -3.46 3.00
CA THR A 88 -6.49 -3.93 4.36
C THR A 88 -5.75 -5.28 4.32
N LEU A 89 -6.19 -6.20 3.46
CA LEU A 89 -5.54 -7.49 3.27
C LEU A 89 -4.10 -7.30 2.79
N LEU A 90 -3.89 -6.54 1.72
CA LEU A 90 -2.57 -6.30 1.13
C LEU A 90 -1.62 -5.61 2.12
N HIS A 91 -2.11 -4.61 2.86
CA HIS A 91 -1.35 -3.94 3.91
C HIS A 91 -0.88 -4.91 5.01
N ASN A 92 -1.80 -5.75 5.50
CA ASN A 92 -1.49 -6.73 6.55
C ASN A 92 -0.53 -7.82 6.05
N LEU A 93 -0.71 -8.30 4.81
CA LEU A 93 0.22 -9.23 4.19
C LEU A 93 1.59 -8.60 3.98
N GLY A 94 1.68 -7.31 3.65
CA GLY A 94 2.96 -6.60 3.54
C GLY A 94 3.76 -6.64 4.84
N LYS A 95 3.10 -6.40 5.98
CA LYS A 95 3.75 -6.52 7.30
C LYS A 95 4.24 -7.94 7.58
N GLN A 96 3.43 -8.95 7.26
CA GLN A 96 3.78 -10.35 7.47
C GLN A 96 4.90 -10.82 6.52
N ALA A 97 4.86 -10.39 5.26
CA ALA A 97 5.89 -10.68 4.27
C ALA A 97 7.23 -10.09 4.71
N GLN A 98 7.25 -8.84 5.16
CA GLN A 98 8.46 -8.20 5.67
C GLN A 98 9.05 -8.98 6.87
N ALA A 99 8.21 -9.45 7.79
CA ALA A 99 8.65 -10.26 8.92
C ALA A 99 9.22 -11.63 8.50
N ALA A 100 8.80 -12.16 7.34
CA ALA A 100 9.29 -13.41 6.76
C ALA A 100 10.46 -13.22 5.77
N GLY A 101 10.98 -12.00 5.60
CA GLY A 101 12.03 -11.68 4.62
C GLY A 101 11.53 -11.53 3.17
N GLY A 102 10.22 -11.64 2.96
CA GLY A 102 9.56 -11.33 1.69
C GLY A 102 9.10 -9.88 1.62
N ARG A 103 8.27 -9.57 0.62
CA ARG A 103 7.75 -8.22 0.39
C ARG A 103 6.41 -8.25 -0.33
N VAL A 104 5.56 -7.29 -0.02
CA VAL A 104 4.40 -6.92 -0.83
C VAL A 104 4.59 -5.46 -1.25
N GLU A 105 4.75 -5.21 -2.55
CA GLU A 105 4.77 -3.86 -3.12
C GLU A 105 3.49 -3.64 -3.90
N VAL A 106 2.83 -2.52 -3.62
CA VAL A 106 1.55 -2.17 -4.21
C VAL A 106 1.76 -0.90 -5.03
N LEU A 107 1.56 -1.02 -6.34
CA LEU A 107 1.70 0.09 -7.27
C LEU A 107 0.39 0.88 -7.37
N VAL A 108 0.50 2.09 -7.91
CA VAL A 108 -0.64 2.97 -8.17
C VAL A 108 -1.09 2.77 -9.61
N GLY A 109 -2.33 2.33 -9.79
CA GLY A 109 -2.99 2.22 -11.09
C GLY A 109 -3.75 3.50 -11.47
N ASN A 110 -4.42 3.47 -12.61
CA ASN A 110 -5.21 4.61 -13.06
C ASN A 110 -6.47 4.80 -12.20
N HIS A 111 -7.03 3.74 -11.63
CA HIS A 111 -8.20 3.85 -10.76
C HIS A 111 -7.89 4.53 -9.42
N GLU A 112 -6.72 4.24 -8.81
CA GLU A 112 -6.26 4.98 -7.63
C GLU A 112 -6.05 6.47 -7.93
N LEU A 113 -5.43 6.78 -9.08
CA LEU A 113 -5.20 8.16 -9.50
C LEU A 113 -6.53 8.90 -9.73
N MET A 114 -7.49 8.27 -10.41
CA MET A 114 -8.82 8.83 -10.66
C MET A 114 -9.57 9.08 -9.35
N SER A 115 -9.60 8.10 -8.45
CA SER A 115 -10.24 8.23 -7.14
C SER A 115 -9.62 9.35 -6.31
N ALA A 116 -8.28 9.47 -6.29
CA ALA A 116 -7.58 10.55 -5.61
C ALA A 116 -7.88 11.94 -6.18
N GLN A 117 -8.22 12.02 -7.48
CA GLN A 117 -8.65 13.24 -8.16
C GLN A 117 -10.14 13.56 -7.97
N GLY A 118 -10.88 12.75 -7.20
CA GLY A 118 -12.31 12.91 -6.98
C GLY A 118 -13.19 12.38 -8.12
N ASN A 119 -12.62 11.60 -9.06
CA ASN A 119 -13.36 10.97 -10.14
C ASN A 119 -13.85 9.58 -9.74
N PHE A 120 -15.01 9.54 -9.09
CA PHE A 120 -15.64 8.31 -8.58
C PHE A 120 -16.59 7.64 -9.58
N ARG A 121 -16.38 7.82 -10.88
CA ARG A 121 -17.29 7.27 -11.92
C ARG A 121 -17.47 5.76 -11.83
N TYR A 122 -16.46 5.03 -11.35
CA TYR A 122 -16.46 3.57 -11.27
C TYR A 122 -16.65 3.05 -9.84
N ALA A 123 -16.78 3.94 -8.86
CA ALA A 123 -17.04 3.57 -7.48
C ALA A 123 -18.48 3.09 -7.34
N THR A 124 -18.68 2.03 -6.58
CA THR A 124 -20.01 1.53 -6.28
C THR A 124 -20.59 2.24 -5.07
N GLU A 125 -21.92 2.28 -4.95
CA GLU A 125 -22.58 2.82 -3.76
C GLU A 125 -22.21 2.01 -2.50
N GLY A 126 -22.03 0.70 -2.64
CA GLY A 126 -21.61 -0.20 -1.57
C GLY A 126 -20.23 0.16 -1.02
N ALA A 127 -19.25 0.30 -1.91
CA ALA A 127 -17.89 0.69 -1.55
C ALA A 127 -17.85 2.08 -0.87
N MET A 128 -18.53 3.07 -1.45
CA MET A 128 -18.61 4.42 -0.89
C MET A 128 -19.22 4.45 0.51
N LYS A 129 -20.28 3.67 0.77
CA LYS A 129 -20.87 3.55 2.11
C LYS A 129 -19.89 2.95 3.12
N LYS A 130 -19.09 1.96 2.72
CA LYS A 130 -18.06 1.40 3.62
C LYS A 130 -16.96 2.41 3.91
N PHE A 131 -16.48 3.14 2.91
CA PHE A 131 -15.52 4.22 3.10
C PHE A 131 -16.05 5.33 4.00
N GLN A 132 -17.32 5.73 3.85
CA GLN A 132 -17.95 6.70 4.73
C GLN A 132 -18.01 6.22 6.19
N ARG A 133 -18.36 4.94 6.41
CA ARG A 133 -18.35 4.34 7.77
C ARG A 133 -16.94 4.30 8.35
N TRP A 134 -15.96 3.87 7.56
CA TRP A 134 -14.56 3.82 7.97
C TRP A 134 -14.04 5.22 8.35
N SER A 135 -14.25 6.21 7.49
CA SER A 135 -13.90 7.62 7.74
C SER A 135 -14.55 8.16 9.02
N SER A 136 -15.84 7.87 9.24
CA SER A 136 -16.56 8.31 10.44
C SER A 136 -16.00 7.69 11.73
N ALA A 137 -15.51 6.45 11.64
CA ALA A 137 -14.91 5.75 12.78
C ALA A 137 -13.48 6.23 13.10
N CYS A 138 -12.76 6.74 12.10
CA CYS A 138 -11.38 7.20 12.27
C CYS A 138 -11.22 8.60 12.86
N GLN A 139 -12.30 9.37 13.08
CA GLN A 139 -12.33 10.73 13.66
C GLN A 139 -10.98 11.47 13.64
N PHE A 140 -10.68 12.09 12.49
CA PHE A 140 -9.62 13.10 12.40
C PHE A 140 -10.12 14.45 12.91
#